data_AF-A0A9D6UKF7-F1
#
_entry.id   AF-A0A9D6UKF7-F1
#
_cell.length_a   1.000
_cell.length_b   1.000
_cell.length_c   1.000
_cell.angle_alpha   90.00
_cell.angle_beta   90.00
_cell.angle_gamma   90.00
#
_symmetry.space_group_name_H-M   'P 1'
#
loop_
_entity.id
_entity.type
_entity.pdbx_description
1 polymer ?
#
loop_
_entity_poly.entity_id
_entity_poly.type
_entity_poly.pdbx_seq_one_letter_code
_entity_poly.pdbx_strand_id
1 'polypeptide(L)'
;MNNKILRITENVLSGKDITFDEAISLIDAADSDFYPLLTGANFVCNHYRGKNVDLCAITNAKSGICPEDCKFCAQSSHFNTHAARYPLIPIEKMLEAAKEGKKIKARRFCIVISGKEADEKDLDTICEWIKRIKAEAGIHPCVSLGFINKEQLAKLKEAGL
;
A
#
# COMPACT_ATOMS: atom_id res chain seq x y z
N MET A 1 -25.02 -10.56 21.07
CA MET A 1 -24.43 -10.04 19.81
C MET A 1 -25.55 -9.34 19.06
N ASN A 2 -25.33 -8.10 18.61
CA ASN A 2 -26.32 -7.42 17.77
C ASN A 2 -26.57 -8.26 16.51
N ASN A 3 -27.82 -8.67 16.32
CA ASN A 3 -28.24 -9.62 15.27
C ASN A 3 -27.82 -9.14 13.86
N LYS A 4 -27.64 -7.83 13.68
CA LYS A 4 -27.25 -7.24 12.39
C LYS A 4 -25.81 -7.57 11.99
N ILE A 5 -24.83 -7.36 12.88
CA ILE A 5 -23.41 -7.57 12.59
C ILE A 5 -23.12 -9.05 12.33
N LEU A 6 -23.75 -9.92 13.12
CA LEU A 6 -23.66 -11.36 12.90
C LEU A 6 -24.20 -11.77 11.53
N ARG A 7 -25.39 -11.31 11.16
CA ARG A 7 -26.00 -11.56 9.84
C ARG A 7 -25.10 -11.08 8.69
N ILE A 8 -24.51 -9.89 8.81
CA ILE A 8 -23.59 -9.36 7.79
C ILE A 8 -22.34 -10.24 7.71
N THR A 9 -21.77 -10.62 8.85
CA THR A 9 -20.60 -11.51 8.92
C THR A 9 -20.89 -12.85 8.23
N GLU A 10 -22.02 -13.48 8.53
CA GLU A 10 -22.44 -14.75 7.91
C GLU A 10 -22.64 -14.61 6.40
N ASN A 11 -23.24 -13.51 5.94
CA ASN A 11 -23.38 -13.23 4.52
C ASN A 11 -22.02 -13.13 3.81
N VAL A 12 -21.05 -12.41 4.40
CA VAL A 12 -19.68 -12.29 3.85
C VAL A 12 -18.96 -13.63 3.84
N LEU A 13 -19.12 -14.43 4.90
CA LEU A 13 -18.58 -15.79 4.95
C LEU A 13 -19.25 -16.73 3.93
N SER A 14 -20.48 -16.45 3.51
CA SER A 14 -21.16 -17.15 2.42
C SER A 14 -20.78 -16.66 1.01
N GLY A 15 -19.84 -15.71 0.90
CA GLY A 15 -19.36 -15.16 -0.37
C GLY A 15 -20.20 -14.02 -0.94
N LYS A 16 -21.07 -13.40 -0.14
CA LYS A 16 -21.85 -12.22 -0.56
C LYS A 16 -21.12 -10.93 -0.19
N ASP A 17 -21.24 -9.93 -1.04
CA ASP A 17 -20.78 -8.57 -0.72
C ASP A 17 -21.75 -7.88 0.24
N ILE A 18 -21.22 -6.96 1.05
CA ILE A 18 -22.03 -6.05 1.85
C ILE A 18 -22.60 -4.94 0.96
N THR A 19 -23.80 -4.48 1.28
CA THR A 19 -24.36 -3.32 0.59
C THR A 19 -23.76 -2.00 1.11
N PHE A 20 -23.94 -0.91 0.37
CA PHE A 20 -23.54 0.42 0.82
C PHE A 20 -24.19 0.79 2.17
N ASP A 21 -25.49 0.57 2.31
CA ASP A 21 -26.24 0.86 3.55
C ASP A 21 -25.77 -0.01 4.72
N GLU A 22 -25.42 -1.27 4.45
CA GLU A 22 -24.82 -2.14 5.46
C GLU A 22 -23.45 -1.61 5.90
N ALA A 23 -22.60 -1.20 4.95
CA ALA A 23 -21.30 -0.61 5.25
C ALA A 23 -21.41 0.67 6.11
N ILE A 24 -22.29 1.60 5.73
CA ILE A 24 -22.56 2.82 6.51
C ILE A 24 -23.00 2.45 7.93
N SER A 25 -23.90 1.48 8.06
CA SER A 25 -24.38 1.09 9.38
C SER A 25 -23.35 0.38 10.27
N LEU A 26 -22.29 -0.20 9.70
CA LEU A 26 -21.18 -0.75 10.47
C LEU A 26 -20.23 0.37 10.95
N ILE A 27 -20.11 1.46 10.18
CA ILE A 27 -19.36 2.66 10.57
C ILE A 27 -20.08 3.37 11.72
N ASP A 28 -21.41 3.49 11.64
CA ASP A 28 -22.25 4.15 12.64
C ASP A 28 -22.62 3.23 13.83
N ALA A 29 -21.93 2.10 14.00
CA ALA A 29 -22.20 1.17 15.08
C ALA A 29 -21.91 1.82 16.45
N ALA A 30 -22.74 1.49 17.44
CA ALA A 30 -22.56 2.01 18.80
C ALA A 30 -21.33 1.37 19.47
N ASP A 31 -20.80 1.99 20.53
CA ASP A 31 -19.67 1.45 21.30
C ASP A 31 -19.95 0.04 21.85
N SER A 32 -21.22 -0.25 22.18
CA SER A 32 -21.65 -1.59 22.63
C SER A 32 -21.49 -2.68 21.56
N ASP A 33 -21.38 -2.29 20.29
CA ASP A 33 -21.17 -3.16 19.14
C ASP A 33 -19.68 -3.35 18.78
N PHE A 34 -18.76 -2.70 19.50
CA PHE A 34 -17.32 -2.81 19.27
C PHE A 34 -16.81 -4.25 19.23
N TYR A 35 -17.12 -5.05 20.26
CA TYR A 35 -16.68 -6.44 20.32
C TYR A 35 -17.34 -7.33 19.24
N PRO A 36 -18.65 -7.24 18.98
CA PRO A 36 -19.27 -7.88 17.83
C PRO A 36 -18.60 -7.54 16.49
N LEU A 37 -18.31 -6.26 16.22
CA LEU A 37 -17.62 -5.84 14.99
C LEU A 37 -16.23 -6.45 14.87
N LEU A 38 -15.43 -6.32 15.93
CA LEU A 38 -14.07 -6.88 15.98
C LEU A 38 -14.09 -8.39 15.75
N THR A 39 -15.03 -9.10 16.39
CA THR A 39 -15.16 -10.55 16.28
C THR A 39 -15.60 -10.96 14.87
N GLY A 40 -16.58 -10.27 14.28
CA GLY A 40 -17.04 -10.52 12.92
C GLY A 40 -15.93 -10.31 11.89
N ALA A 41 -15.20 -9.20 11.99
CA ALA A 41 -14.03 -8.93 11.14
C ALA A 41 -12.95 -10.01 11.30
N ASN A 42 -12.69 -10.46 12.53
CA ASN A 42 -11.73 -11.53 12.79
C ASN A 42 -12.18 -12.88 12.19
N PHE A 43 -13.47 -13.22 12.24
CA PHE A 43 -13.98 -14.43 11.60
C PHE A 43 -13.80 -14.39 10.08
N VAL A 44 -14.14 -13.26 9.44
CA VAL A 44 -13.91 -13.07 8.00
C VAL A 44 -12.43 -13.19 7.67
N CYS A 45 -11.55 -12.50 8.41
CA CYS A 45 -10.10 -12.60 8.22
C CYS A 45 -9.60 -14.05 8.36
N ASN A 46 -9.97 -14.74 9.43
CA ASN A 46 -9.51 -16.11 9.67
C ASN A 46 -10.07 -17.11 8.65
N HIS A 47 -11.29 -16.91 8.13
CA HIS A 47 -11.85 -17.75 7.08
C HIS A 47 -11.06 -17.66 5.76
N TYR A 48 -10.74 -16.45 5.31
CA TYR A 48 -10.08 -16.25 4.01
C TYR A 48 -8.55 -16.27 4.07
N ARG A 49 -7.95 -15.90 5.20
CA ARG A 49 -6.50 -15.74 5.37
C ARG A 49 -5.88 -16.68 6.41
N GLY A 50 -6.71 -17.24 7.30
CA GLY A 50 -6.22 -17.99 8.45
C GLY A 50 -5.28 -17.15 9.31
N LYS A 51 -4.15 -17.75 9.70
CA LYS A 51 -3.09 -17.10 10.48
C LYS A 51 -1.96 -16.52 9.63
N ASN A 52 -2.15 -16.41 8.31
CA ASN A 52 -1.08 -15.99 7.39
C ASN A 52 -0.96 -14.46 7.29
N VAL A 53 0.22 -13.94 7.60
CA VAL A 53 0.56 -12.52 7.48
C VAL A 53 1.54 -12.33 6.32
N ASP A 54 1.22 -11.42 5.39
CA ASP A 54 2.14 -11.03 4.31
C ASP A 54 2.94 -9.78 4.73
N LEU A 55 4.26 -9.91 4.76
CA LEU A 55 5.15 -8.79 5.05
C LEU A 55 5.47 -8.00 3.78
N CYS A 56 5.44 -6.66 3.88
CA CYS A 56 5.85 -5.73 2.83
C CYS A 56 6.93 -4.80 3.38
N ALA A 57 8.14 -4.90 2.85
CA ALA A 57 9.19 -3.93 3.12
C ALA A 57 8.96 -2.69 2.25
N ILE A 58 9.34 -1.51 2.71
CA ILE A 58 9.06 -0.24 2.02
C ILE A 58 10.29 0.66 2.08
N THR A 59 10.52 1.43 1.02
CA THR A 59 11.60 2.43 0.99
C THR A 59 11.09 3.73 0.37
N ASN A 60 11.37 4.84 1.07
CA ASN A 60 11.14 6.18 0.57
C ASN A 60 12.21 6.51 -0.47
N ALA A 61 11.84 6.39 -1.74
CA ALA A 61 12.70 6.55 -2.90
C ALA A 61 12.94 8.01 -3.28
N LYS A 62 11.99 8.92 -3.01
CA LYS A 62 12.05 10.36 -3.33
C LYS A 62 11.26 11.11 -2.27
N SER A 63 11.83 12.13 -1.64
CA SER A 63 11.27 12.64 -0.38
C SER A 63 11.13 14.16 -0.33
N GLY A 64 10.07 14.63 0.33
CA GLY A 64 9.88 16.00 0.82
C GLY A 64 9.71 17.08 -0.27
N ILE A 65 9.46 16.69 -1.51
CA ILE A 65 9.38 17.59 -2.67
C ILE A 65 8.05 17.50 -3.42
N CYS A 66 6.98 17.07 -2.74
CA CYS A 66 5.66 17.00 -3.34
C CYS A 66 5.06 18.40 -3.52
N PRO A 67 4.63 18.80 -4.73
CA PRO A 67 4.09 20.13 -4.98
C PRO A 67 2.67 20.33 -4.45
N GLU A 68 1.98 19.28 -4.01
CA GLU A 68 0.63 19.35 -3.46
C GLU A 68 0.63 19.94 -2.05
N ASP A 69 -0.43 20.66 -1.67
CA ASP A 69 -0.57 21.35 -0.38
C ASP A 69 -1.46 20.59 0.62
N CYS A 70 -1.54 19.26 0.48
CA CYS A 70 -2.32 18.39 1.35
C CYS A 70 -1.96 18.63 2.83
N LYS A 71 -2.88 19.20 3.62
CA LYS A 71 -2.64 19.67 5.00
C LYS A 71 -2.14 18.60 5.96
N PHE A 72 -2.46 17.34 5.70
CA PHE A 72 -2.04 16.20 6.50
C PHE A 72 -0.68 15.62 6.08
N CYS A 73 -0.10 16.06 4.96
CA CYS A 73 1.01 15.38 4.33
C CYS A 73 2.37 15.96 4.74
N ALA A 74 3.18 15.17 5.44
CA ALA A 74 4.55 15.54 5.80
C ALA A 74 5.49 15.70 4.59
N GLN A 75 5.13 15.18 3.41
CA GLN A 75 5.94 15.22 2.19
C GLN A 75 5.69 16.47 1.32
N SER A 76 4.69 17.29 1.67
CA SER A 76 4.35 18.52 0.95
C SER A 76 5.48 19.55 1.05
N SER A 77 5.85 20.16 -0.08
CA SER A 77 6.86 21.22 -0.13
C SER A 77 6.36 22.53 0.49
N HIS A 78 5.05 22.68 0.71
CA HIS A 78 4.42 23.88 1.28
C HIS A 78 4.56 23.99 2.80
N PHE A 79 4.92 22.90 3.49
CA PHE A 79 5.03 22.86 4.94
C PHE A 79 6.47 22.53 5.38
N ASN A 80 6.91 23.11 6.49
CA ASN A 80 8.19 22.79 7.11
C ASN A 80 8.01 21.66 8.12
N THR A 81 8.09 20.42 7.64
CA THR A 81 7.75 19.20 8.40
C THR A 81 8.99 18.43 8.88
N HIS A 82 10.19 18.99 8.67
CA HIS A 82 11.49 18.33 8.90
C HIS A 82 11.72 17.05 8.09
N ALA A 83 10.85 16.73 7.14
CA ALA A 83 11.09 15.63 6.20
C ALA A 83 12.35 15.90 5.38
N ALA A 84 13.22 14.89 5.29
CA ALA A 84 14.40 14.96 4.43
C ALA A 84 13.97 15.20 2.98
N ARG A 85 14.69 16.08 2.28
CA ARG A 85 14.39 16.47 0.90
C ARG A 85 15.44 15.91 -0.05
N TYR A 86 15.03 15.06 -0.98
CA TYR A 86 15.93 14.47 -1.97
C TYR A 86 15.14 13.93 -3.19
N PRO A 87 15.77 13.93 -4.39
CA PRO A 87 15.19 13.30 -5.58
C PRO A 87 15.24 11.77 -5.45
N LEU A 88 14.99 11.02 -6.53
CA LEU A 88 15.19 9.57 -6.52
C LEU A 88 16.58 9.19 -5.99
N ILE A 89 16.61 8.27 -5.01
CA ILE A 89 17.86 7.73 -4.46
C ILE A 89 18.59 6.87 -5.50
N PRO A 90 19.91 6.64 -5.36
CA PRO A 90 20.63 5.73 -6.25
C PRO A 90 20.07 4.29 -6.19
N ILE A 91 20.11 3.60 -7.31
CA ILE A 91 19.63 2.21 -7.44
C ILE A 91 20.36 1.25 -6.50
N GLU A 92 21.63 1.51 -6.18
CA GLU A 92 22.41 0.70 -5.24
C GLU A 92 21.75 0.68 -3.86
N LYS A 93 21.28 1.84 -3.36
CA LYS A 93 20.55 1.93 -2.09
C LYS A 93 19.21 1.21 -2.15
N MET A 94 18.53 1.27 -3.31
CA MET A 94 17.26 0.59 -3.50
C MET A 94 17.42 -0.94 -3.48
N LEU A 95 18.47 -1.46 -4.12
CA LEU A 95 18.78 -2.89 -4.14
C LEU A 95 19.24 -3.39 -2.78
N GLU A 96 20.01 -2.59 -2.03
CA GLU A 96 20.37 -2.89 -0.65
C GLU A 96 19.11 -3.06 0.21
N ALA A 97 18.21 -2.06 0.21
CA ALA A 97 16.96 -2.11 0.96
C ALA A 97 16.05 -3.28 0.51
N ALA A 98 16.01 -3.59 -0.80
CA ALA A 98 15.25 -4.72 -1.31
C ALA A 98 15.80 -6.08 -0.83
N LYS A 99 17.14 -6.22 -0.77
CA LYS A 99 17.81 -7.42 -0.23
C LYS A 99 17.57 -7.56 1.27
N GLU A 100 17.55 -6.46 2.03
CA GLU A 100 17.16 -6.46 3.43
C GLU A 100 15.71 -6.90 3.62
N GLY A 101 14.79 -6.37 2.79
CA GLY A 101 13.40 -6.82 2.74
C GLY A 101 13.29 -8.33 2.49
N LYS A 102 14.06 -8.85 1.53
CA LYS A 102 14.12 -10.29 1.27
C LYS A 102 14.65 -11.09 2.46
N LYS A 103 15.69 -10.59 3.14
CA LYS A 103 16.30 -11.22 4.32
C LYS A 103 15.31 -11.39 5.47
N ILE A 104 14.42 -10.41 5.68
CA ILE A 104 13.34 -10.51 6.67
C ILE A 104 12.12 -11.30 6.16
N LYS A 105 12.26 -12.00 5.02
CA LYS A 105 11.20 -12.78 4.37
C LYS A 105 9.98 -11.93 4.00
N ALA A 106 10.19 -10.66 3.69
CA ALA A 106 9.13 -9.86 3.09
C ALA A 106 8.71 -10.48 1.76
N ARG A 107 7.39 -10.58 1.55
CA ARG A 107 6.82 -11.05 0.30
C ARG A 107 6.98 -10.00 -0.79
N ARG A 108 6.86 -8.73 -0.42
CA ARG A 108 6.90 -7.58 -1.32
C ARG A 108 7.88 -6.51 -0.84
N PHE A 109 8.37 -5.72 -1.79
CA PHE A 109 9.19 -4.55 -1.56
C PHE A 109 8.60 -3.33 -2.28
N CYS A 110 8.20 -2.30 -1.54
CA CYS A 110 7.48 -1.16 -2.04
C CYS A 110 8.40 0.05 -2.28
N ILE A 111 8.45 0.51 -3.53
CA ILE A 111 9.10 1.76 -3.93
C ILE A 111 8.10 2.89 -3.76
N VAL A 112 8.38 3.85 -2.87
CA VAL A 112 7.45 4.95 -2.58
C VAL A 112 8.09 6.29 -2.85
N ILE A 113 7.39 7.17 -3.55
CA ILE A 113 7.85 8.52 -3.84
C ILE A 113 6.92 9.56 -3.20
N SER A 114 7.50 10.71 -2.87
CA SER A 114 6.78 11.96 -2.71
C SER A 114 6.50 12.57 -4.09
N GLY A 115 5.34 13.21 -4.21
CA GLY A 115 4.87 13.77 -5.46
C GLY A 115 3.37 13.57 -5.61
N LYS A 116 2.76 14.37 -6.49
CA LYS A 116 1.41 14.12 -6.99
C LYS A 116 1.39 12.84 -7.84
N GLU A 117 2.39 12.70 -8.68
CA GLU A 117 2.61 11.62 -9.63
C GLU A 117 4.11 11.46 -9.90
N ALA A 118 4.51 10.31 -10.47
CA ALA A 118 5.84 10.16 -11.05
C ALA A 118 5.89 10.88 -12.41
N ASP A 119 6.87 11.74 -12.61
CA ASP A 119 7.15 12.27 -13.95
C ASP A 119 7.72 11.16 -14.86
N GLU A 120 7.73 11.38 -16.17
CA GLU A 120 8.16 10.34 -17.13
C GLU A 120 9.59 9.84 -16.88
N LYS A 121 10.50 10.73 -16.45
CA LYS A 121 11.89 10.36 -16.20
C LYS A 121 12.01 9.49 -14.96
N ASP A 122 11.32 9.86 -13.89
CA ASP A 122 11.24 9.08 -12.66
C ASP A 122 10.57 7.73 -12.93
N LEU A 123 9.51 7.71 -13.73
CA LEU A 123 8.79 6.48 -14.09
C LEU A 123 9.68 5.51 -14.88
N ASP A 124 10.38 5.98 -15.90
CA ASP A 124 11.28 5.14 -16.70
C ASP A 124 12.40 4.57 -15.81
N THR A 125 12.96 5.40 -14.91
CA THR A 125 13.94 4.97 -13.90
C THR A 125 13.36 3.88 -12.97
N ILE A 126 12.15 4.07 -12.47
CA ILE A 126 11.47 3.10 -11.59
C ILE A 126 11.16 1.80 -12.34
N CYS A 127 10.83 1.85 -13.63
CA CYS A 127 10.65 0.66 -14.45
C CYS A 127 11.95 -0.15 -14.57
N GLU A 128 13.11 0.50 -14.71
CA GLU A 128 14.40 -0.18 -14.65
C GLU A 128 14.66 -0.80 -13.27
N TRP A 129 14.34 -0.07 -12.20
CA TRP A 129 14.50 -0.55 -10.84
C TRP A 129 13.65 -1.79 -10.54
N ILE A 130 12.41 -1.83 -11.01
CA ILE A 130 11.51 -3.00 -10.88
C ILE A 130 12.18 -4.25 -11.47
N LYS A 131 12.73 -4.14 -12.69
CA LYS A 131 13.43 -5.24 -13.36
C LYS A 131 14.66 -5.70 -12.55
N ARG A 132 15.46 -4.75 -12.08
CA ARG A 132 16.67 -5.02 -11.29
C ARG A 132 16.36 -5.63 -9.92
N ILE A 133 15.36 -5.10 -9.20
CA ILE A 133 14.93 -5.65 -7.90
C ILE A 133 14.48 -7.11 -8.06
N LYS A 134 13.70 -7.41 -9.10
CA LYS A 134 13.32 -8.79 -9.39
C LYS A 134 14.53 -9.69 -9.66
N ALA A 135 15.43 -9.25 -10.54
CA ALA A 135 16.57 -10.04 -10.96
C ALA A 135 17.64 -10.22 -9.87
N GLU A 136 17.96 -9.15 -9.13
CA GLU A 136 19.11 -9.10 -8.22
C GLU A 136 18.76 -9.31 -6.75
N ALA A 137 17.54 -8.94 -6.31
CA ALA A 137 17.09 -9.11 -4.93
C ALA A 137 16.09 -10.28 -4.76
N GLY A 138 15.45 -10.73 -5.85
CA GLY A 138 14.55 -11.88 -5.82
C GLY A 138 13.30 -11.66 -4.95
N ILE A 139 12.85 -10.42 -4.81
CA ILE A 139 11.64 -10.01 -4.08
C ILE A 139 10.64 -9.36 -5.04
N HIS A 140 9.34 -9.53 -4.79
CA HIS A 140 8.31 -8.98 -5.66
C HIS A 140 8.18 -7.46 -5.42
N PRO A 141 8.45 -6.61 -6.42
CA PRO A 141 8.29 -5.17 -6.26
C PRO A 141 6.81 -4.78 -6.20
N CYS A 142 6.50 -3.71 -5.48
CA CYS A 142 5.28 -2.93 -5.65
C CYS A 142 5.65 -1.43 -5.60
N VAL A 143 4.73 -0.54 -5.96
CA VAL A 143 5.01 0.90 -6.01
C VAL A 143 3.88 1.72 -5.40
N SER A 144 4.21 2.90 -4.89
CA SER A 144 3.26 3.96 -4.53
C SER A 144 3.75 5.27 -5.13
N LEU A 145 3.18 5.64 -6.29
CA LEU A 145 3.67 6.72 -7.15
C LEU A 145 2.74 7.95 -7.22
N GLY A 146 1.63 7.93 -6.50
CA GLY A 146 0.58 8.95 -6.64
C GLY A 146 -0.37 8.63 -7.80
N PHE A 147 -0.81 9.64 -8.53
CA PHE A 147 -1.64 9.44 -9.73
C PHE A 147 -0.83 8.74 -10.83
N ILE A 148 -1.49 7.82 -11.54
CA ILE A 148 -0.90 7.09 -12.66
C ILE A 148 -1.96 6.99 -13.76
N ASN A 149 -1.60 7.31 -14.99
CA ASN A 149 -2.47 7.13 -16.15
C ASN A 149 -2.34 5.72 -16.76
N LYS A 150 -3.12 5.43 -17.80
CA LYS A 150 -3.20 4.10 -18.40
C LYS A 150 -1.89 3.68 -19.07
N GLU A 151 -1.23 4.60 -19.75
CA GLU A 151 0.03 4.40 -20.46
C GLU A 151 1.17 4.09 -19.48
N GLN A 152 1.24 4.84 -18.37
CA GLN A 152 2.21 4.63 -17.30
C GLN A 152 1.97 3.30 -16.58
N LEU A 153 0.73 2.91 -16.33
CA LEU A 153 0.39 1.58 -15.80
C LEU A 153 0.83 0.46 -16.74
N ALA A 154 0.69 0.65 -18.06
CA ALA A 154 1.16 -0.33 -19.05
C ALA A 154 2.69 -0.49 -18.99
N LYS A 155 3.44 0.62 -18.93
CA LYS A 155 4.92 0.60 -18.75
C LYS A 155 5.33 -0.16 -17.49
N LEU A 156 4.68 0.10 -16.35
CA LEU A 156 4.96 -0.58 -15.09
C LEU A 156 4.70 -2.09 -15.19
N LYS A 157 3.59 -2.49 -15.81
CA LYS A 157 3.26 -3.90 -16.06
C LYS A 157 4.31 -4.57 -16.95
N GLU A 158 4.75 -3.92 -18.02
CA GLU A 158 5.80 -4.41 -18.91
C GLU A 158 7.17 -4.53 -18.20
N ALA A 159 7.45 -3.61 -17.27
CA ALA A 159 8.62 -3.72 -16.40
C ALA A 159 8.55 -4.90 -15.42
N GLY A 160 7.37 -5.51 -15.29
CA GLY A 160 7.12 -6.62 -14.40
C GLY A 160 6.74 -6.17 -13.01
N LEU A 161 6.03 -5.06 -12.85
CA LEU A 161 5.26 -4.84 -11.64
C LEU A 161 4.19 -5.93 -11.48
#